data_AF-A0A8D0BVT2-F1
#
_entry.id   AF-A0A8D0BVT2-F1
#
_cell.length_a   1.000
_cell.length_b   1.000
_cell.length_c   1.000
_cell.angle_alpha   90.00
_cell.angle_beta   90.00
_cell.angle_gamma   90.00
#
_symmetry.space_group_name_H-M   'P 1'
#
loop_
_entity.id
_entity.type
_entity.pdbx_description
1 polymer ?
#
loop_
_entity_poly.entity_id
_entity_poly.type
_entity_poly.pdbx_seq_one_letter_code
_entity_poly.pdbx_strand_id
1 'polypeptide(L)'
;MSALRGAVHAKWIIGKVIGTKMQKTAKVRVTRLVLDPYLLKFYNKRKTYFAHDPQQQCIEGDIVLLKALPERRSKHVKHELAEIVYKVGRVIDPVTGKACAGQKLLESVVDSENLTDRDTSYLSEKLHELTVSAQDK
;
A
#
# COMPACT_ATOMS: atom_id res chain seq x y z
N MET A 1 13.04 0.68 -30.51
CA MET A 1 13.45 -0.33 -29.50
C MET A 1 12.19 -0.97 -28.94
N SER A 2 11.79 -2.15 -29.43
CA SER A 2 10.55 -2.82 -29.02
C SER A 2 10.69 -3.37 -27.59
N ALA A 3 9.66 -3.16 -26.77
CA ALA A 3 9.68 -3.58 -25.38
C ALA A 3 9.81 -5.12 -25.25
N LEU A 4 10.78 -5.56 -24.45
CA LEU A 4 10.92 -6.96 -24.02
C LEU A 4 9.62 -7.41 -23.33
N ARG A 5 8.80 -8.19 -24.01
CA ARG A 5 7.56 -8.74 -23.46
C ARG A 5 7.88 -10.02 -22.69
N GLY A 6 7.61 -10.03 -21.40
CA GLY A 6 7.66 -11.28 -20.61
C GLY A 6 6.67 -12.30 -21.16
N ALA A 7 7.13 -13.53 -21.39
CA ALA A 7 6.34 -14.62 -21.99
C ALA A 7 5.25 -15.21 -21.07
N VAL A 8 4.94 -14.55 -19.95
CA VAL A 8 4.03 -15.06 -18.92
C VAL A 8 2.70 -14.30 -18.99
N HIS A 9 1.58 -15.02 -19.00
CA HIS A 9 0.24 -14.43 -18.99
C HIS A 9 0.01 -13.49 -17.79
N ALA A 10 0.59 -13.82 -16.64
CA ALA A 10 0.48 -13.03 -15.43
C ALA A 10 1.49 -11.85 -15.45
N LYS A 11 1.19 -10.77 -16.18
CA LYS A 11 2.08 -9.61 -16.29
C LYS A 11 2.20 -8.82 -14.99
N TRP A 12 1.06 -8.54 -14.37
CA TRP A 12 0.95 -7.86 -13.09
C TRP A 12 -0.01 -8.63 -12.20
N ILE A 13 0.40 -8.94 -10.98
CA ILE A 13 -0.41 -9.68 -10.01
C ILE A 13 -0.15 -9.16 -8.60
N ILE A 14 -1.22 -8.99 -7.83
CA ILE A 14 -1.15 -8.66 -6.40
C ILE A 14 -1.31 -9.95 -5.61
N GLY A 15 -0.56 -10.09 -4.52
CA GLY A 15 -0.68 -11.22 -3.63
C GLY A 15 -0.14 -10.97 -2.23
N LYS A 16 -0.38 -11.93 -1.35
CA LYS A 16 0.10 -11.91 0.03
C LYS A 16 1.36 -12.75 0.17
N VAL A 17 2.40 -12.22 0.80
CA VAL A 17 3.62 -12.98 1.11
C VAL A 17 3.29 -14.06 2.15
N ILE A 18 3.59 -15.31 1.83
CA ILE A 18 3.40 -16.48 2.72
C ILE A 18 4.72 -16.86 3.40
N GLY A 19 5.85 -16.63 2.72
CA GLY A 19 7.13 -17.10 3.23
C GLY A 19 8.32 -16.41 2.59
N THR A 20 9.34 -16.16 3.40
CA THR A 20 10.59 -15.46 3.01
C THR A 20 11.85 -16.27 3.33
N LYS A 21 11.70 -17.57 3.59
CA LYS A 21 12.79 -18.48 3.99
C LYS A 21 13.92 -18.64 2.96
N MET A 22 13.72 -18.25 1.71
CA MET A 22 14.71 -18.41 0.64
C MET A 22 15.49 -17.12 0.43
N GLN A 23 16.76 -17.24 0.06
CA GLN A 23 17.60 -16.09 -0.24
C GLN A 23 17.06 -15.30 -1.45
N LYS A 24 16.92 -13.98 -1.27
CA LYS A 24 16.47 -13.02 -2.30
C LYS A 24 15.20 -13.42 -3.06
N THR A 25 14.31 -14.19 -2.43
CA THR A 25 13.11 -14.73 -3.08
C THR A 25 11.94 -14.81 -2.11
N ALA A 26 10.82 -14.16 -2.45
CA ALA A 26 9.58 -14.21 -1.70
C ALA A 26 8.59 -15.24 -2.30
N LYS A 27 7.94 -16.02 -1.43
CA LYS A 27 6.84 -16.92 -1.80
C LYS A 27 5.52 -16.20 -1.58
N VAL A 28 4.78 -15.96 -2.65
CA VAL A 28 3.58 -15.12 -2.66
C VAL A 28 2.32 -15.93 -3.03
N ARG A 29 1.24 -15.77 -2.28
CA ARG A 29 -0.10 -16.29 -2.60
C ARG A 29 -0.87 -15.27 -3.41
N VAL A 30 -1.26 -15.62 -4.62
CA VAL A 30 -2.17 -14.84 -5.44
C VAL A 30 -3.53 -15.52 -5.45
N THR A 31 -4.58 -14.76 -5.18
CA THR A 31 -5.97 -15.22 -5.25
C THR A 31 -6.65 -14.63 -6.48
N ARG A 32 -7.41 -15.45 -7.19
CA ARG A 32 -8.23 -15.02 -8.33
C ARG A 32 -9.64 -15.54 -8.14
N LEU A 33 -10.62 -14.77 -8.60
CA LEU A 33 -12.00 -15.23 -8.66
C LEU A 33 -12.16 -16.17 -9.85
N VAL A 34 -12.71 -17.35 -9.59
CA VAL A 34 -13.07 -18.33 -10.61
C VAL A 34 -14.53 -18.67 -10.44
N LEU A 35 -15.28 -18.61 -11.55
CA LEU A 35 -16.69 -18.97 -11.60
C LEU A 35 -16.82 -20.48 -11.52
N ASP A 36 -17.65 -20.98 -10.60
CA ASP A 36 -18.16 -22.34 -10.65
C ASP A 36 -19.32 -22.40 -11.66
N PRO A 37 -19.23 -23.19 -12.74
CA PRO A 37 -20.25 -23.22 -13.79
C PRO A 37 -21.58 -23.84 -13.33
N TYR A 38 -21.57 -24.70 -12.32
CA TYR A 38 -22.79 -25.34 -11.81
C TYR A 38 -23.55 -24.41 -10.87
N LEU A 39 -22.83 -23.81 -9.91
CA LEU A 39 -23.43 -22.93 -8.89
C LEU A 39 -23.55 -21.47 -9.33
N LEU A 40 -22.93 -21.09 -10.45
CA LEU A 40 -22.82 -19.71 -10.94
C LEU A 40 -22.33 -18.71 -9.88
N LYS A 41 -21.45 -19.18 -8.99
CA LYS A 41 -20.87 -18.39 -7.89
C LYS A 41 -19.36 -18.29 -8.04
N PHE A 42 -18.82 -17.11 -7.75
CA PHE A 42 -17.38 -16.89 -7.76
C PHE A 42 -16.73 -17.37 -6.46
N TYR A 43 -15.65 -18.12 -6.60
CA TYR A 43 -14.84 -18.58 -5.48
C TYR A 43 -13.37 -18.16 -5.64
N ASN A 44 -12.70 -17.98 -4.50
CA ASN A 44 -11.29 -17.61 -4.45
C ASN A 44 -10.40 -18.82 -4.75
N LYS A 45 -9.82 -18.88 -5.95
CA LYS A 45 -8.79 -19.86 -6.31
C LYS A 45 -7.40 -19.29 -6.05
N ARG A 46 -6.64 -19.94 -5.17
CA ARG A 46 -5.27 -19.54 -4.82
C ARG A 46 -4.23 -20.21 -5.72
N LYS A 47 -3.16 -19.48 -6.05
CA LYS A 47 -1.95 -19.99 -6.71
C LYS A 47 -0.71 -19.36 -6.09
N THR A 48 0.33 -20.15 -5.91
CA THR A 48 1.60 -19.67 -5.36
C THR A 48 2.55 -19.24 -6.48
N TYR A 49 3.21 -18.11 -6.28
CA TYR A 49 4.21 -17.54 -7.16
C TYR A 49 5.49 -17.28 -6.39
N PHE A 50 6.62 -17.31 -7.09
CA PHE A 50 7.91 -16.95 -6.55
C PHE A 50 8.36 -15.65 -7.21
N ALA A 51 8.69 -14.68 -6.37
CA ALA A 51 9.13 -13.36 -6.77
C ALA A 51 10.59 -13.16 -6.35
N HIS A 52 11.40 -12.61 -7.24
CA HIS A 52 12.73 -12.16 -6.90
C HIS A 52 12.64 -10.86 -6.09
N ASP A 53 13.29 -10.85 -4.92
CA ASP A 53 13.41 -9.69 -4.04
C ASP A 53 14.91 -9.47 -3.75
N PRO A 54 15.59 -8.54 -4.44
CA PRO A 54 17.03 -8.37 -4.29
C PRO A 54 17.44 -7.82 -2.91
N GLN A 55 16.57 -7.04 -2.27
CA GLN A 55 16.83 -6.36 -0.99
C GLN A 55 16.31 -7.14 0.22
N GLN A 56 15.56 -8.24 0.01
CA GLN A 56 14.94 -9.04 1.07
C GLN A 56 14.05 -8.19 2.00
N GLN A 57 13.37 -7.21 1.41
CA GLN A 57 12.51 -6.28 2.15
C GLN A 57 11.15 -6.89 2.52
N CYS A 58 10.70 -7.94 1.83
CA CYS A 58 9.42 -8.58 2.10
C CYS A 58 9.38 -9.27 3.47
N ILE A 59 8.26 -9.14 4.18
CA ILE A 59 7.95 -9.86 5.41
C ILE A 59 6.72 -10.73 5.17
N GLU A 60 6.60 -11.85 5.90
CA GLU A 60 5.41 -12.69 5.86
C GLU A 60 4.18 -11.88 6.28
N GLY A 61 3.14 -11.87 5.45
CA GLY A 61 1.93 -11.09 5.68
C GLY A 61 1.79 -9.85 4.81
N ASP A 62 2.89 -9.35 4.22
CA ASP A 62 2.86 -8.18 3.33
C ASP A 62 1.96 -8.42 2.09
N ILE A 63 1.30 -7.36 1.63
CA ILE A 63 0.63 -7.33 0.32
C ILE A 63 1.58 -6.70 -0.68
N VAL A 64 1.90 -7.43 -1.73
CA VAL A 64 2.93 -7.07 -2.71
C VAL A 64 2.37 -7.09 -4.13
N LEU A 65 2.84 -6.15 -4.94
CA LEU A 65 2.63 -6.15 -6.38
C LEU A 65 3.83 -6.83 -7.04
N LEU A 66 3.54 -7.81 -7.88
CA LEU A 66 4.52 -8.54 -8.65
C LEU A 66 4.41 -8.18 -10.13
N LYS A 67 5.57 -8.00 -10.75
CA LYS A 67 5.72 -7.78 -12.18
C LYS A 67 6.34 -9.02 -12.83
N ALA A 68 5.90 -9.37 -14.03
CA ALA A 68 6.53 -10.43 -14.82
C ALA A 68 7.92 -9.99 -15.28
N LEU A 69 8.91 -10.85 -15.07
CA LEU A 69 10.22 -10.67 -15.65
C LEU A 69 10.18 -10.92 -17.17
N PRO A 70 10.98 -10.18 -17.97
CA PRO A 70 11.15 -10.47 -19.38
C PRO A 70 11.73 -11.87 -19.59
N GLU A 71 12.76 -12.20 -18.80
CA GLU A 71 13.42 -13.51 -18.79
C GLU A 71 13.27 -14.19 -17.43
N ARG A 72 13.11 -15.52 -17.44
CA ARG A 72 12.97 -16.28 -16.20
C ARG A 72 14.34 -16.42 -15.53
N ARG A 73 14.45 -15.95 -14.28
CA ARG A 73 15.68 -16.11 -13.48
C ARG A 73 15.93 -17.57 -13.07
N SER A 74 14.86 -18.33 -12.87
CA SER A 74 14.91 -19.77 -12.55
C SER A 74 13.64 -20.46 -13.03
N LYS A 75 13.56 -21.80 -12.91
CA LYS A 75 12.37 -22.59 -13.30
C LYS A 75 11.08 -22.05 -12.68
N HIS A 76 11.15 -21.66 -11.41
CA HIS A 76 9.99 -21.21 -10.63
C HIS A 76 9.90 -19.68 -10.45
N VAL A 77 11.03 -18.97 -10.54
CA VAL A 77 11.11 -17.51 -10.35
C VAL A 77 10.86 -16.82 -11.69
N LYS A 78 9.63 -16.36 -11.88
CA LYS A 78 9.14 -15.73 -13.12
C LYS A 78 8.73 -14.27 -12.92
N HIS A 79 8.70 -13.82 -11.67
CA HIS A 79 8.26 -12.50 -11.28
C HIS A 79 9.34 -11.79 -10.47
N GLU A 80 9.31 -10.48 -10.50
CA GLU A 80 10.05 -9.59 -9.62
C GLU A 80 9.07 -8.87 -8.70
N LEU A 81 9.55 -8.52 -7.51
CA LEU A 81 8.87 -7.60 -6.62
C LEU A 81 8.92 -6.20 -7.23
N ALA A 82 7.75 -5.61 -7.51
CA ALA A 82 7.66 -4.24 -8.02
C ALA A 82 7.53 -3.24 -6.88
N GLU A 83 6.55 -3.46 -6.00
CA GLU A 83 6.28 -2.61 -4.85
C GLU A 83 5.65 -3.43 -3.72
N ILE A 84 5.86 -2.96 -2.49
CA ILE A 84 5.13 -3.42 -1.31
C ILE A 84 3.93 -2.47 -1.16
N VAL A 85 2.74 -2.96 -1.49
CA VAL A 85 1.50 -2.16 -1.46
C VAL A 85 1.10 -1.89 -0.01
N TYR A 86 1.08 -2.95 0.82
CA TYR A 86 0.77 -2.83 2.23
C TYR A 86 1.77 -3.61 3.06
N LYS A 87 2.48 -2.90 3.95
CA LYS A 87 3.40 -3.49 4.91
C LYS A 87 2.62 -4.04 6.10
N VAL A 88 2.92 -5.26 6.51
CA VAL A 88 2.32 -5.86 7.69
C VAL A 88 2.66 -5.02 8.93
N GLY A 89 1.62 -4.66 9.70
CA GLY A 89 1.75 -3.86 10.93
C GLY A 89 2.02 -2.36 10.75
N ARG A 90 2.40 -1.90 9.55
CA ARG A 90 2.65 -0.48 9.25
C ARG A 90 1.99 -0.09 7.94
N VAL A 91 0.65 -0.13 7.93
CA VAL A 91 -0.13 0.26 6.75
C VAL A 91 -0.27 1.78 6.73
N ILE A 92 -0.03 2.37 5.56
CA ILE A 92 -0.28 3.77 5.28
C ILE A 92 -1.51 3.83 4.38
N ASP A 93 -2.49 4.66 4.73
CA ASP A 93 -3.67 4.86 3.89
C ASP A 93 -3.26 5.56 2.59
N PRO A 94 -3.51 4.96 1.40
CA PRO A 94 -3.13 5.58 0.13
C PRO A 94 -3.91 6.87 -0.17
N VAL A 95 -5.04 7.13 0.50
CA VAL A 95 -5.84 8.34 0.28
C VAL A 95 -5.31 9.51 1.11
N THR A 96 -5.10 9.31 2.41
CA THR A 96 -4.67 10.38 3.33
C THR A 96 -3.15 10.46 3.54
N GLY A 97 -2.41 9.39 3.25
CA GLY A 97 -0.97 9.28 3.53
C GLY A 97 -0.64 9.09 5.02
N LYS A 98 -1.64 9.01 5.90
CA LYS A 98 -1.46 8.81 7.35
C LYS A 98 -1.42 7.33 7.70
N ALA A 99 -0.73 6.98 8.78
CA ALA A 99 -0.65 5.59 9.24
C ALA A 99 -2.00 5.12 9.79
N CYS A 100 -2.38 3.88 9.52
CA CYS A 100 -3.67 3.32 9.92
C CYS A 100 -3.55 1.94 10.58
N ALA A 101 -4.45 1.69 11.54
CA ALA A 101 -4.63 0.41 12.22
C ALA A 101 -6.06 -0.08 11.96
N GLY A 102 -6.21 -0.92 10.93
CA GLY A 102 -7.52 -1.37 10.48
C GLY A 102 -8.33 -0.20 9.94
N GLN A 103 -9.45 0.13 10.59
CA GLN A 103 -10.32 1.25 10.19
C GLN A 103 -9.93 2.58 10.84
N LYS A 104 -9.07 2.58 11.87
CA LYS A 104 -8.71 3.78 12.63
C LYS A 104 -7.41 4.38 12.08
N LEU A 105 -7.41 5.67 11.80
CA LEU A 105 -6.18 6.43 11.55
C LEU A 105 -5.44 6.65 12.87
N LEU A 106 -4.13 6.44 12.88
CA LEU A 106 -3.29 6.64 14.06
C LEU A 106 -3.09 8.13 14.35
N GLU A 107 -3.06 8.95 13.30
CA GLU A 107 -3.01 10.41 13.36
C GLU A 107 -4.35 10.97 12.87
N SER A 108 -4.90 11.96 13.57
CA SER A 108 -6.13 12.64 13.14
C SER A 108 -5.86 13.44 11.86
N VAL A 109 -6.78 13.38 10.88
CA VAL A 109 -6.69 14.18 9.63
C VAL A 109 -6.81 15.68 9.90
N VAL A 110 -7.47 16.03 11.01
CA VAL A 110 -7.62 17.40 11.46
C VAL A 110 -6.35 17.81 12.19
N ASP A 111 -5.47 18.52 11.50
CA ASP A 111 -4.37 19.27 12.11
C ASP A 111 -4.93 20.57 12.73
N SER A 112 -5.91 20.48 13.64
CA SER A 112 -6.27 21.61 14.50
C SER A 112 -5.20 21.89 15.56
N GLU A 113 -4.15 21.08 15.63
CA GLU A 113 -3.06 21.19 16.61
C GLU A 113 -1.79 21.88 16.06
N ASN A 114 -1.87 22.50 14.86
CA ASN A 114 -0.87 23.48 14.42
C ASN A 114 -1.34 24.94 14.65
N LEU A 115 -2.37 25.16 15.46
CA LEU A 115 -2.41 26.39 16.25
C LEU A 115 -1.74 26.06 17.58
N THR A 116 -0.50 26.49 17.73
CA THR A 116 0.09 26.53 19.08
C THR A 116 -0.79 27.42 19.95
N ASP A 117 -0.74 27.28 21.27
CA ASP A 117 -1.45 28.20 22.19
C ASP A 117 -1.06 29.68 21.95
N ARG A 118 0.11 29.92 21.32
CA ARG A 118 0.54 31.25 20.87
C ARG A 118 -0.20 31.75 19.63
N ASP A 119 -0.55 30.86 18.72
CA ASP A 119 -1.31 31.21 17.52
C ASP A 119 -2.78 31.47 17.89
N THR A 120 -3.34 30.73 18.86
CA THR A 120 -4.68 31.01 19.39
C THR A 120 -4.72 32.33 20.16
N SER A 121 -3.68 32.64 20.98
CA SER A 121 -3.58 33.92 21.68
C SER A 121 -3.45 35.10 20.71
N TYR A 122 -2.57 34.99 19.70
CA TYR A 122 -2.38 36.02 18.67
C TYR A 122 -3.66 36.31 17.87
N LEU A 123 -4.39 35.26 17.48
CA LEU A 123 -5.66 35.43 16.77
C LEU A 123 -6.73 36.06 17.67
N SER A 124 -6.74 35.74 18.96
CA SER A 124 -7.67 36.37 19.93
C SER A 124 -7.41 37.86 20.11
N GLU A 125 -6.13 38.27 20.20
CA GLU A 125 -5.71 39.67 20.34
C GLU A 125 -6.10 40.47 19.08
N LYS A 126 -5.83 39.91 17.90
CA LYS A 126 -6.13 40.55 16.62
C LYS A 126 -7.64 40.73 16.37
N LEU A 127 -8.47 39.78 16.82
CA LEU A 127 -9.93 39.92 16.76
C LEU A 127 -10.44 41.01 17.71
N HIS A 128 -9.81 41.19 18.87
CA HIS A 128 -10.16 42.25 19.81
C HIS A 128 -9.87 43.64 19.22
N GLU A 129 -8.69 43.83 18.62
CA GLU A 129 -8.31 45.08 17.94
C GLU A 129 -9.28 45.47 16.80
N LEU A 130 -9.74 44.47 16.02
CA LEU A 130 -10.70 44.70 14.95
C LEU A 130 -12.09 45.07 15.47
N THR A 131 -12.50 44.51 16.62
CA THR A 131 -13.80 44.83 17.25
C THR A 131 -13.82 46.25 17.79
N VAL A 132 -12.72 46.70 18.39
CA VAL A 132 -12.56 48.08 18.87
C VAL A 132 -12.60 49.06 17.70
N SER A 133 -11.91 48.75 16.60
CA SER A 133 -11.90 49.58 15.38
C SER A 133 -13.27 49.70 14.69
N ALA A 134 -14.18 48.75 14.91
CA ALA A 134 -15.54 48.78 14.37
C ALA A 134 -16.52 49.58 15.25
N GLN A 135 -16.17 49.87 16.51
CA GLN A 135 -16.99 50.66 17.43
C GLN A 135 -16.69 52.17 17.34
N ASP A 136 -15.53 52.56 16.81
CA ASP A 136 -15.09 53.96 16.67
C ASP A 136 -15.46 54.61 15.32
N LYS A 137 -16.50 54.11 14.63
CA LYS A 137 -17.15 54.76 13.47
C LYS A 137 -18.66 54.78 13.65
#